data_AF-A0A843IB47-F1
#
_entry.id   AF-A0A843IB47-F1
#
_cell.length_a   1.000
_cell.length_b   1.000
_cell.length_c   1.000
_cell.angle_alpha   90.00
_cell.angle_beta   90.00
_cell.angle_gamma   90.00
#
_symmetry.space_group_name_H-M   'P 1'
#
loop_
_entity.id
_entity.type
_entity.pdbx_description
1 polymer ?
#
loop_
_entity_poly.entity_id
_entity_poly.type
_entity_poly.pdbx_seq_one_letter_code
_entity_poly.pdbx_strand_id
1 'polypeptide(L)'
;MTKKTFGIIGVCGANGNLIARILKERGYNVMGTDLSPIEKCRFSKSLEGYDIELFYGETPDEFFQKADYIVPPASLSKKSAIFKKIDKS
;
A
#
# COMPACT_ATOMS: atom_id res chain seq x y z
N MET A 1 6.93 -12.90 -18.24
CA MET A 1 7.49 -11.78 -17.46
C MET A 1 6.78 -11.77 -16.12
N THR A 2 7.50 -11.89 -15.00
CA THR A 2 6.91 -11.74 -13.66
C THR A 2 6.41 -10.31 -13.50
N LYS A 3 5.12 -10.16 -13.18
CA LYS A 3 4.54 -8.84 -12.90
C LYS A 3 5.15 -8.31 -11.62
N LYS A 4 5.70 -7.10 -11.68
CA LYS A 4 6.24 -6.40 -10.51
C LYS A 4 5.13 -6.11 -9.50
N THR A 5 5.47 -6.24 -8.22
CA THR A 5 4.56 -6.01 -7.09
C THR A 5 4.81 -4.65 -6.46
N PHE A 6 3.79 -3.80 -6.45
CA PHE A 6 3.82 -2.49 -5.81
C PHE A 6 3.14 -2.56 -4.45
N GLY A 7 3.87 -2.23 -3.39
CA GLY A 7 3.34 -2.02 -2.05
C GLY A 7 2.97 -0.55 -1.83
N ILE A 8 1.68 -0.26 -1.65
CA ILE A 8 1.17 1.08 -1.41
C ILE A 8 0.93 1.29 0.09
N ILE A 9 1.60 2.27 0.69
CA ILE A 9 1.38 2.64 2.09
C ILE A 9 0.42 3.84 2.13
N GLY A 10 -0.54 3.83 3.05
CA GLY A 10 -1.56 4.86 3.16
C GLY A 10 -2.76 4.62 2.23
N VAL A 11 -3.16 3.36 2.03
CA VAL A 11 -4.21 2.99 1.07
C VAL A 11 -5.61 3.48 1.45
N CYS A 12 -5.82 3.87 2.71
CA CYS A 12 -7.07 4.50 3.16
C CYS A 12 -7.13 6.00 2.86
N GLY A 13 -6.02 6.62 2.43
CA GLY A 13 -5.99 7.98 1.91
C GLY A 13 -6.39 8.04 0.43
N ALA A 14 -6.90 9.18 -0.02
CA ALA A 14 -7.35 9.36 -1.41
C ALA A 14 -6.25 9.05 -2.44
N ASN A 15 -5.03 9.51 -2.18
CA ASN A 15 -3.90 9.33 -3.10
C ASN A 15 -3.44 7.87 -3.15
N GLY A 16 -3.25 7.22 -1.99
CA GLY A 16 -2.83 5.82 -1.93
C GLY A 16 -3.85 4.91 -2.61
N ASN A 17 -5.14 5.13 -2.34
CA ASN A 17 -6.24 4.41 -2.97
C ASN A 17 -6.23 4.55 -4.50
N LEU A 18 -6.13 5.79 -5.00
CA LEU A 18 -6.10 6.07 -6.44
C LEU A 18 -4.90 5.41 -7.13
N ILE A 19 -3.72 5.51 -6.52
CA ILE A 19 -2.49 4.90 -7.06
C ILE A 19 -2.63 3.38 -7.14
N ALA A 20 -3.15 2.74 -6.08
CA ALA A 20 -3.36 1.30 -6.05
C ALA A 20 -4.24 0.81 -7.21
N ARG A 21 -5.35 1.53 -7.46
CA ARG A 21 -6.28 1.22 -8.56
C ARG A 21 -5.64 1.42 -9.93
N ILE A 22 -4.95 2.55 -10.15
CA ILE A 22 -4.26 2.82 -11.42
C ILE A 22 -3.23 1.74 -11.74
N LEU A 23 -2.44 1.31 -10.74
CA LEU A 23 -1.44 0.27 -10.94
C LEU A 23 -2.07 -1.09 -11.23
N LYS A 24 -3.17 -1.42 -10.55
CA LYS A 24 -3.91 -2.66 -10.81
C LYS A 24 -4.53 -2.66 -12.21
N GLU A 25 -5.11 -1.55 -12.65
CA GLU A 25 -5.67 -1.39 -14.01
C GLU A 25 -4.61 -1.48 -15.11
N ARG A 26 -3.38 -1.06 -14.81
CA ARG A 26 -2.21 -1.27 -15.70
C ARG A 26 -1.66 -2.70 -15.69
N GLY A 27 -2.27 -3.58 -14.90
CA GLY A 27 -1.97 -5.00 -14.87
C GLY A 27 -0.81 -5.39 -13.96
N TYR A 28 -0.35 -4.50 -13.06
CA TYR A 28 0.65 -4.84 -12.04
C TYR A 28 0.05 -5.61 -10.86
N ASN A 29 0.91 -6.27 -10.08
CA ASN A 29 0.53 -6.78 -8.77
C ASN A 29 0.56 -5.62 -7.78
N VAL A 30 -0.45 -5.53 -6.91
CA VAL A 30 -0.58 -4.43 -5.97
C VAL A 30 -0.96 -4.99 -4.62
N MET A 31 -0.27 -4.53 -3.59
CA MET A 31 -0.65 -4.71 -2.19
C MET A 31 -0.84 -3.33 -1.56
N GLY A 32 -1.73 -3.21 -0.58
CA GLY A 32 -1.99 -1.96 0.13
C GLY A 32 -1.92 -2.14 1.64
N THR A 33 -1.40 -1.15 2.34
CA THR A 33 -1.38 -1.13 3.80
C THR A 33 -1.77 0.24 4.34
N ASP A 34 -2.41 0.27 5.50
CA ASP A 34 -2.67 1.50 6.25
C ASP A 34 -2.63 1.21 7.77
N LEU A 35 -2.13 2.16 8.55
CA LEU A 35 -2.18 2.07 10.02
C LEU A 35 -3.61 2.27 10.55
N SER A 36 -4.49 2.82 9.73
CA SER A 36 -5.91 2.93 10.06
C SER A 36 -6.55 1.53 10.04
N PRO A 37 -7.35 1.18 11.05
CA PRO A 37 -8.16 -0.02 10.97
C PRO A 37 -9.25 0.14 9.89
N ILE A 38 -9.79 -0.97 9.41
CA ILE A 38 -10.70 -0.98 8.24
C ILE A 38 -11.94 -0.09 8.44
N GLU A 39 -12.45 0.02 9.66
CA GLU A 39 -13.64 0.83 10.00
C GLU A 39 -13.39 2.33 9.83
N LYS A 40 -12.12 2.77 9.91
CA LYS A 40 -11.70 4.16 9.69
C LYS A 40 -11.21 4.41 8.27
N CYS A 41 -11.21 3.38 7.43
CA CYS A 41 -10.74 3.47 6.06
C CYS A 41 -11.81 4.08 5.15
N ARG A 42 -11.76 5.41 4.96
CA ARG A 42 -12.79 6.16 4.20
C ARG A 42 -13.05 5.63 2.79
N PHE A 43 -12.02 5.10 2.13
CA PHE A 43 -12.06 4.64 0.75
C PHE A 43 -11.91 3.12 0.60
N SER A 44 -12.18 2.33 1.64
CA SER A 44 -12.09 0.85 1.55
C SER A 44 -12.98 0.30 0.42
N LYS A 45 -14.21 0.80 0.31
CA LYS A 45 -15.18 0.38 -0.71
C LYS A 45 -14.71 0.57 -2.16
N SER A 46 -13.84 1.53 -2.44
CA SER A 46 -13.34 1.74 -3.81
C SER A 46 -12.28 0.73 -4.23
N LEU A 47 -11.78 -0.08 -3.30
CA LEU A 47 -10.86 -1.19 -3.56
C LEU A 47 -11.61 -2.52 -3.70
N GLU A 48 -12.90 -2.58 -3.33
CA GLU A 48 -13.73 -3.75 -3.55
C GLU A 48 -13.80 -4.08 -5.05
N GLY A 49 -13.61 -5.35 -5.40
CA GLY A 49 -13.57 -5.83 -6.79
C GLY A 49 -12.19 -5.75 -7.45
N TYR A 50 -11.21 -5.09 -6.84
CA TYR A 50 -9.82 -5.24 -7.24
C TYR A 50 -9.15 -6.38 -6.47
N ASP A 51 -8.38 -7.21 -7.18
CA ASP A 51 -7.52 -8.23 -6.58
C ASP A 51 -6.26 -7.56 -5.98
N ILE A 52 -6.43 -6.96 -4.81
CA ILE A 52 -5.38 -6.25 -4.05
C ILE A 52 -5.33 -6.85 -2.65
N GLU A 53 -4.15 -7.32 -2.23
CA GLU A 53 -3.92 -7.78 -0.86
C GLU A 53 -3.84 -6.56 0.07
N LEU A 54 -4.69 -6.51 1.11
CA LEU A 54 -4.88 -5.32 1.95
C LEU A 54 -4.59 -5.62 3.42
N PHE A 55 -3.78 -4.78 4.05
CA PHE A 55 -3.41 -4.84 5.46
C PHE A 55 -3.88 -3.59 6.20
N TYR A 56 -4.70 -3.75 7.23
CA TYR A 56 -5.26 -2.64 8.01
C TYR A 56 -4.79 -2.70 9.46
N GLY A 57 -4.62 -1.54 10.10
CA GLY A 57 -4.17 -1.41 11.49
C GLY A 57 -2.66 -1.56 11.68
N GLU A 58 -1.98 -2.27 10.79
CA GLU A 58 -0.54 -2.45 10.81
C GLU A 58 0.07 -2.62 9.41
N THR A 59 1.39 -2.56 9.36
CA THR A 59 2.17 -2.90 8.15
C THR A 59 3.13 -4.03 8.49
N PRO A 60 2.77 -5.29 8.18
CA PRO A 60 3.59 -6.45 8.53
C PRO A 60 4.89 -6.49 7.73
N ASP A 61 5.92 -7.17 8.25
CA ASP A 61 7.22 -7.28 7.57
C ASP A 61 7.12 -8.02 6.22
N GLU A 62 6.17 -8.96 6.11
CA GLU A 62 5.87 -9.67 4.87
C GLU A 62 5.49 -8.73 3.72
N PHE A 63 4.85 -7.59 4.01
CA PHE A 63 4.52 -6.57 3.01
C PHE A 63 5.78 -6.01 2.35
N PHE A 64 6.83 -5.75 3.13
CA PHE A 64 8.10 -5.24 2.61
C PHE A 64 8.86 -6.33 1.83
N GLN A 65 8.78 -7.58 2.26
CA GLN A 65 9.46 -8.70 1.60
C GLN A 65 8.85 -9.06 0.25
N LYS A 66 7.52 -8.94 0.09
CA LYS A 66 6.81 -9.24 -1.15
C LYS A 66 6.82 -8.10 -2.18
N ALA A 67 7.08 -6.86 -1.76
CA ALA A 67 7.02 -5.70 -2.63
C ALA A 67 8.33 -5.50 -3.40
N ASP A 68 8.27 -5.41 -4.73
CA ASP A 68 9.40 -4.96 -5.56
C ASP A 68 9.61 -3.43 -5.43
N TYR A 69 8.51 -2.69 -5.25
CA TYR A 69 8.51 -1.23 -5.14
C TYR A 69 7.57 -0.80 -4.04
N ILE A 70 7.99 0.17 -3.22
CA ILE A 70 7.15 0.76 -2.18
C ILE A 70 6.80 2.19 -2.54
N VAL A 71 5.50 2.50 -2.50
CA VAL A 71 4.97 3.85 -2.71
C VAL A 71 4.46 4.37 -1.36
N PRO A 72 5.25 5.19 -0.65
CA PRO A 72 4.81 5.81 0.58
C PRO A 72 3.83 6.96 0.30
N PRO A 73 2.96 7.33 1.25
CA PRO A 73 2.17 8.54 1.12
C PRO A 73 3.09 9.76 1.26
N ALA A 74 2.80 10.85 0.54
CA ALA A 74 3.61 12.07 0.58
C ALA A 74 3.70 12.70 1.99
N SER A 75 2.73 12.42 2.86
CA SER A 75 2.71 12.84 4.26
C SER A 75 3.62 12.01 5.17
N LEU A 76 4.20 10.90 4.70
CA LEU A 76 5.03 10.04 5.52
C LEU A 76 6.31 10.77 5.92
N SER A 77 6.47 10.99 7.22
CA SER A 77 7.70 11.58 7.76
C SER A 77 8.90 10.65 7.54
N LYS A 78 10.01 11.22 7.07
CA LYS A 78 11.31 10.52 6.94
C LYS A 78 11.84 9.95 8.27
N LYS A 79 11.36 10.46 9.40
CA LYS A 79 11.76 10.00 10.74
C LYS A 79 10.93 8.83 11.24
N SER A 80 9.84 8.48 10.55
CA SER A 80 8.93 7.40 10.97
C SER A 80 9.62 6.04 10.93
N ALA A 81 9.17 5.11 11.77
CA ALA A 81 9.68 3.74 11.80
C ALA A 81 9.48 3.03 10.45
N ILE A 82 8.35 3.30 9.77
CA ILE A 82 8.05 2.79 8.44
C ILE A 82 9.08 3.29 7.42
N PHE A 83 9.40 4.59 7.41
CA PHE A 83 10.39 5.12 6.49
C PHE A 83 11.76 4.48 6.68
N LYS A 84 12.17 4.22 7.94
CA LYS A 84 13.42 3.51 8.24
C LYS A 84 13.41 2.04 7.79
N LYS A 85 12.25 1.40 7.70
CA LYS A 85 12.11 0.04 7.13
C LYS A 85 12.25 0.06 5.61
N ILE A 86 11.65 1.05 4.95
CA ILE A 86 11.78 1.26 3.50
C ILE A 86 13.25 1.51 3.13
N ASP A 87 13.95 2.37 3.86
CA ASP A 87 15.35 2.73 3.58
C ASP A 87 16.35 1.58 3.82
N LYS A 88 15.90 0.48 4.44
CA LYS A 88 16.68 -0.73 4.71
C LYS A 88 16.29 -1.93 3.83
N SER A 89 15.21 -1.81 3.07
CA SER A 89 14.72 -2.84 2.13
C SER A 89 15.32 -2.61 0.76
#